data_AF-A0A1H9WNZ2-F1
#
_entry.id   AF-A0A1H9WNZ2-F1
#
_cell.length_a   1.000
_cell.length_b   1.000
_cell.length_c   1.000
_cell.angle_alpha   90.00
_cell.angle_beta   90.00
_cell.angle_gamma   90.00
#
_symmetry.space_group_name_H-M   'P 1'
#
loop_
_entity.id
_entity.type
_entity.pdbx_description
1 polymer ?
#
loop_
_entity_poly.entity_id
_entity_poly.type
_entity_poly.pdbx_seq_one_letter_code
_entity_poly.pdbx_strand_id
1 'polypeptide(L)'
;MRALIALAAVTAIAGCVAAYPIDRPSDYTAESNLGTCQVALPQDWKDRLSRNRTEVGSHEKVVVVAADSDAGTTLVKTTRNRTTELVLHDHGKRQQVMAVQNNGQLFGVEFDGRWVTFSTTPGPADHTTTTYAWDSRDDGAPVQIGDSGAVVHNGRAAWSDSLGVHVYDLAKKKDRVVGPGKRPVFLGDAVLWQQDGRFRAEGALPDPLKDAKPGDGVASDGRTVVWAQGEKLRAWREGWPEPRELAGIRTSPKNEGIVFPRVSGDFVSWQSGSSHITDVRSRATVHTTEGSYWLEVHGGALTQQGWRVAAAAPLAELSALPAC
;
A
#
# COMPACT_ATOMS: atom_id res chain seq x y z
N MET A 1 -58.77 5.29 -14.97
CA MET A 1 -57.78 4.19 -14.92
C MET A 1 -56.41 4.83 -15.15
N ARG A 2 -55.67 5.12 -14.07
CA ARG A 2 -54.41 4.45 -13.64
C ARG A 2 -53.32 4.50 -14.75
N ALA A 3 -52.12 5.03 -14.58
CA ALA A 3 -51.32 5.21 -13.36
C ALA A 3 -50.30 6.37 -13.51
N LEU A 4 -50.05 7.06 -12.39
CA LEU A 4 -48.84 7.84 -12.14
C LEU A 4 -47.64 6.88 -12.12
N ILE A 5 -46.56 7.22 -12.81
CA ILE A 5 -45.23 6.67 -12.54
C ILE A 5 -44.41 7.81 -11.94
N ALA A 6 -44.25 7.74 -10.63
CA ALA A 6 -43.34 8.58 -9.87
C ALA A 6 -41.91 8.32 -10.34
N LEU A 7 -41.23 9.38 -10.80
CA LEU A 7 -39.78 9.37 -11.01
C LEU A 7 -39.14 9.31 -9.62
N ALA A 8 -38.70 8.12 -9.20
CA ALA A 8 -37.90 7.96 -8.01
C ALA A 8 -36.53 8.60 -8.27
N ALA A 9 -36.21 9.62 -7.47
CA ALA A 9 -34.88 10.20 -7.39
C ALA A 9 -33.89 9.10 -6.97
N VAL A 10 -33.03 8.69 -7.90
CA VAL A 10 -31.86 7.88 -7.58
C VAL A 10 -30.86 8.83 -6.94
N THR A 11 -30.85 8.87 -5.61
CA THR A 11 -29.72 9.35 -4.84
C THR A 11 -28.56 8.38 -5.10
N ALA A 12 -27.79 8.68 -6.16
CA ALA A 12 -26.46 8.14 -6.32
C ALA A 12 -25.64 8.61 -5.12
N ILE A 13 -25.50 7.75 -4.11
CA ILE A 13 -24.44 7.87 -3.13
C ILE A 13 -23.16 7.58 -3.91
N ALA A 14 -22.63 8.63 -4.53
CA ALA A 14 -21.26 8.66 -4.99
C ALA A 14 -20.41 8.42 -3.75
N GLY A 15 -20.02 7.16 -3.54
CA GLY A 15 -18.89 6.83 -2.69
C GLY A 15 -17.67 7.43 -3.37
N CYS A 16 -17.44 8.72 -3.12
CA CYS A 16 -16.16 9.36 -3.34
C CYS A 16 -15.14 8.58 -2.51
N VAL A 17 -14.54 7.55 -3.09
CA VAL A 17 -13.16 7.23 -2.77
C VAL A 17 -12.38 8.34 -3.43
N ALA A 18 -12.40 9.52 -2.81
CA ALA A 18 -11.40 10.52 -3.08
C ALA A 18 -10.09 9.79 -2.85
N ALA A 19 -9.29 9.67 -3.91
CA ALA A 19 -7.86 9.49 -3.76
C ALA A 19 -7.41 10.70 -2.93
N TYR A 20 -7.45 10.56 -1.60
CA TYR A 20 -6.88 11.55 -0.71
C TYR A 20 -5.44 11.69 -1.17
N PRO A 21 -4.97 12.89 -1.53
CA PRO A 21 -3.57 13.06 -1.86
C PRO A 21 -2.79 12.75 -0.58
N ILE A 22 -2.24 11.53 -0.48
CA ILE A 22 -1.31 11.04 0.54
C ILE A 22 0.05 11.72 0.33
N ASP A 23 0.03 13.04 0.15
CA ASP A 23 1.12 13.78 -0.47
C ASP A 23 1.39 15.12 0.21
N ARG A 24 0.53 15.50 1.17
CA ARG A 24 0.78 16.60 2.09
C ARG A 24 0.75 16.08 3.53
N PRO A 25 1.92 15.99 4.17
CA PRO A 25 1.96 15.82 5.61
C PRO A 25 1.25 17.00 6.23
N SER A 26 0.28 16.71 7.08
CA SER A 26 -0.37 17.73 7.87
C SER A 26 0.60 18.18 8.95
N ASP A 27 0.74 19.49 9.17
CA ASP A 27 1.44 20.02 10.35
C ASP A 27 0.70 19.62 11.66
N TYR A 28 -0.51 19.06 11.54
CA TYR A 28 -1.29 18.49 12.62
C TYR A 28 -0.93 17.03 12.86
N THR A 29 -0.30 16.76 14.00
CA THR A 29 -0.26 15.43 14.61
C THR A 29 -1.51 15.24 15.47
N ALA A 30 -2.45 14.41 15.02
CA ALA A 30 -3.61 14.06 15.84
C ALA A 30 -3.15 13.45 17.17
N GLU A 31 -3.87 13.74 18.26
CA GLU A 31 -3.65 12.99 19.51
C GLU A 31 -3.80 11.49 19.22
N SER A 32 -2.85 10.70 19.73
CA SER A 32 -2.83 9.26 19.52
C SER A 32 -4.10 8.63 20.09
N ASN A 33 -4.97 8.16 19.19
CA ASN A 33 -6.15 7.39 19.54
C ASN A 33 -5.82 5.92 19.80
N LEU A 34 -4.54 5.56 19.98
CA LEU A 34 -4.13 4.18 20.24
C LEU A 34 -4.75 3.67 21.55
N GLY A 35 -5.36 2.49 21.45
CA GLY A 35 -5.81 1.67 22.57
C GLY A 35 -4.79 0.60 22.99
N THR A 36 -3.69 0.47 22.25
CA THR A 36 -2.63 -0.54 22.44
C THR A 36 -1.27 0.07 22.82
N CYS A 37 -0.28 -0.78 23.06
CA CYS A 37 1.09 -0.40 23.43
C CYS A 37 1.68 0.64 22.48
N GLN A 38 1.98 1.83 23.01
CA GLN A 38 2.61 2.93 22.28
C GLN A 38 4.04 3.13 22.79
N VAL A 39 4.98 3.26 21.86
CA VAL A 39 6.40 3.53 22.14
C VAL A 39 6.91 4.73 21.34
N ALA A 40 8.03 5.32 21.76
CA ALA A 40 8.69 6.37 21.01
C ALA A 40 9.41 5.82 19.77
N LEU A 41 9.55 6.66 18.73
CA LEU A 41 10.32 6.33 17.53
C LEU A 41 11.80 6.10 17.90
N PRO A 42 12.36 4.89 17.69
CA PRO A 42 13.74 4.59 18.10
C PRO A 42 14.77 5.48 17.41
N GLN A 43 15.81 5.84 18.16
CA GLN A 43 16.86 6.71 17.64
C GLN A 43 17.66 6.06 16.49
N ASP A 44 17.88 4.74 16.55
CA ASP A 44 18.57 4.01 15.48
C ASP A 44 17.80 4.07 14.16
N TRP A 45 16.46 4.09 14.18
CA TRP A 45 15.64 4.26 12.97
C TRP A 45 15.86 5.65 12.37
N LYS A 46 15.84 6.69 13.21
CA LYS A 46 16.12 8.09 12.79
C LYS A 46 17.51 8.21 12.19
N ASP A 47 18.51 7.61 12.84
CA ASP A 47 19.90 7.64 12.39
C ASP A 47 20.07 6.91 11.04
N ARG A 48 19.40 5.78 10.84
CA ARG A 48 19.41 5.01 9.58
C ARG A 48 18.79 5.80 8.43
N LEU A 49 17.61 6.39 8.64
CA LEU A 49 16.95 7.22 7.63
C LEU A 49 17.78 8.46 7.27
N SER A 50 18.40 9.10 8.27
CA SER A 50 19.24 10.28 8.06
C SER A 50 20.46 9.98 7.16
N ARG A 51 21.06 8.79 7.29
CA ARG A 51 22.21 8.37 6.47
C ARG A 51 21.85 8.09 5.00
N ASN A 52 20.63 7.62 4.74
CA ASN A 52 20.18 7.21 3.41
C ASN A 52 19.22 8.25 2.78
N ARG A 53 19.49 9.52 3.07
CA ARG A 53 18.66 10.63 2.64
C ARG A 53 19.08 11.14 1.27
N THR A 54 18.09 11.31 0.40
CA THR A 54 18.22 12.00 -0.89
C THR A 54 17.46 13.32 -0.81
N GLU A 55 18.17 14.42 -1.07
CA GLU A 55 17.57 15.76 -1.17
C GLU A 55 17.47 16.17 -2.64
N VAL A 56 16.32 16.72 -3.01
CA VAL A 56 16.12 17.28 -4.36
C VAL A 56 16.03 18.80 -4.33
N GLY A 57 16.19 19.42 -5.50
CA GLY A 57 16.16 20.87 -5.65
C GLY A 57 14.85 21.51 -5.17
N SER A 58 14.87 22.81 -4.92
CA SER A 58 13.72 23.56 -4.38
C SER A 58 12.44 23.51 -5.23
N HIS A 59 12.54 23.13 -6.50
CA HIS A 59 11.42 23.04 -7.45
C HIS A 59 11.01 21.59 -7.78
N GLU A 60 11.51 20.63 -7.02
CA GLU A 60 11.30 19.20 -7.24
C GLU A 60 10.65 18.57 -6.01
N LYS A 61 9.73 17.64 -6.25
CA LYS A 61 9.19 16.76 -5.22
C LYS A 61 9.68 15.35 -5.50
N VAL A 62 10.11 14.65 -4.47
CA VAL A 62 10.60 13.27 -4.54
C VAL A 62 9.88 12.45 -3.49
N VAL A 63 9.40 11.26 -3.87
CA VAL A 63 8.67 10.36 -2.99
C VAL A 63 9.07 8.93 -3.32
N VAL A 64 9.55 8.16 -2.33
CA VAL A 64 9.78 6.71 -2.51
C VAL A 64 8.44 6.01 -2.48
N VAL A 65 8.11 5.23 -3.51
CA VAL A 65 6.81 4.56 -3.64
C VAL A 65 6.90 3.04 -3.66
N ALA A 66 8.10 2.50 -3.83
CA ALA A 66 8.42 1.11 -3.55
C ALA A 66 9.93 0.94 -3.32
N ALA A 67 10.35 -0.17 -2.73
CA ALA A 67 11.75 -0.53 -2.56
C ALA A 67 11.89 -2.06 -2.59
N ASP A 68 13.12 -2.55 -2.76
CA ASP A 68 13.46 -3.95 -2.49
C ASP A 68 13.93 -4.15 -1.03
N SER A 69 14.26 -5.40 -0.71
CA SER A 69 14.50 -5.84 0.68
C SER A 69 15.71 -5.19 1.35
N ASP A 70 16.71 -4.79 0.56
CA ASP A 70 17.93 -4.13 1.05
C ASP A 70 17.94 -2.63 0.75
N ALA A 71 16.83 -2.08 0.25
CA ALA A 71 16.70 -0.70 -0.20
C ALA A 71 17.76 -0.25 -1.24
N GLY A 72 18.47 -1.20 -1.86
CA GLY A 72 19.43 -0.94 -2.94
C GLY A 72 18.73 -0.56 -4.24
N THR A 73 17.50 -1.05 -4.41
CA THR A 73 16.60 -0.69 -5.49
C THR A 73 15.38 0.06 -4.95
N THR A 74 15.11 1.26 -5.47
CA THR A 74 13.94 2.05 -5.07
C THR A 74 13.16 2.53 -6.28
N LEU A 75 11.83 2.57 -6.17
CA LEU A 75 10.95 3.26 -7.10
C LEU A 75 10.62 4.61 -6.52
N VAL A 76 10.87 5.65 -7.30
CA VAL A 76 10.72 7.03 -6.88
C VAL A 76 9.78 7.74 -7.83
N LYS A 77 8.80 8.45 -7.28
CA LYS A 77 8.04 9.47 -8.00
C LYS A 77 8.75 10.80 -7.87
N THR A 78 9.19 11.34 -9.00
CA THR A 78 9.80 12.66 -9.08
C THR A 78 8.87 13.60 -9.82
N THR A 79 8.52 14.73 -9.22
CA THR A 79 7.68 15.75 -9.86
C THR A 79 8.45 17.05 -10.03
N ARG A 80 8.58 17.51 -11.28
CA ARG A 80 9.21 18.79 -11.65
C ARG A 80 8.41 19.44 -12.78
N ASN A 81 8.15 20.74 -12.70
CA ASN A 81 7.51 21.52 -13.77
C ASN A 81 6.17 20.94 -14.30
N ARG A 82 5.34 20.35 -13.43
CA ARG A 82 4.12 19.62 -13.84
C ARG A 82 4.41 18.45 -14.79
N THR A 83 5.49 17.75 -14.52
CA THR A 83 5.71 16.40 -15.03
C THR A 83 6.03 15.54 -13.83
N THR A 84 5.36 14.41 -13.71
CA THR A 84 5.67 13.39 -12.70
C THR A 84 6.21 12.17 -13.41
N GLU A 85 7.41 11.76 -13.02
CA GLU A 85 8.10 10.59 -13.54
C GLU A 85 8.09 9.49 -12.49
N LEU A 86 7.85 8.25 -12.92
CA LEU A 86 8.17 7.05 -12.16
C LEU A 86 9.57 6.60 -12.59
N VAL A 87 10.47 6.48 -11.62
CA VAL A 87 11.88 6.19 -11.87
C VAL A 87 12.32 5.03 -10.99
N LEU A 88 12.95 4.03 -11.59
CA LEU A 88 13.70 2.99 -10.90
C LEU A 88 15.11 3.53 -10.64
N HIS A 89 15.51 3.53 -9.37
CA HIS A 89 16.90 3.72 -8.95
C HIS A 89 17.45 2.36 -8.51
N ASP A 90 18.34 1.78 -9.30
CA ASP A 90 18.99 0.48 -9.03
C ASP A 90 20.48 0.71 -8.79
N HIS A 91 20.92 0.64 -7.54
CA HIS A 91 22.32 0.85 -7.14
C HIS A 91 22.98 2.09 -7.79
N GLY A 92 22.22 3.20 -7.87
CA GLY A 92 22.66 4.47 -8.45
C GLY A 92 22.45 4.62 -9.96
N LYS A 93 22.01 3.57 -10.66
CA LYS A 93 21.51 3.67 -12.04
C LYS A 93 20.08 4.18 -12.03
N ARG A 94 19.80 5.12 -12.92
CA ARG A 94 18.48 5.75 -13.06
C ARG A 94 17.81 5.25 -14.34
N GLN A 95 16.63 4.68 -14.21
CA GLN A 95 15.81 4.26 -15.34
C GLN A 95 14.39 4.81 -15.23
N GLN A 96 13.95 5.52 -16.26
CA GLN A 96 12.58 6.04 -16.30
C GLN A 96 11.62 4.92 -16.72
N VAL A 97 10.60 4.69 -15.91
CA VAL A 97 9.55 3.69 -16.15
C VAL A 97 8.36 4.31 -16.88
N MET A 98 7.92 5.48 -16.43
CA MET A 98 6.75 6.18 -16.97
C MET A 98 6.84 7.68 -16.68
N ALA A 99 6.19 8.52 -17.50
CA ALA A 99 6.01 9.95 -17.22
C ALA A 99 4.58 10.40 -17.53
N VAL A 100 4.03 11.25 -16.65
CA VAL A 100 2.68 11.82 -16.74
C VAL A 100 2.71 13.33 -16.46
N GLN A 101 1.63 14.04 -16.78
CA GLN A 101 1.57 15.52 -16.66
C GLN A 101 1.33 16.00 -15.23
N ASN A 102 0.93 15.15 -14.30
CA ASN A 102 0.82 15.54 -12.90
C ASN A 102 0.84 14.33 -11.99
N ASN A 103 1.12 14.58 -10.72
CA ASN A 103 1.29 13.55 -9.71
C ASN A 103 0.01 12.73 -9.45
N GLY A 104 -1.16 13.32 -9.64
CA GLY A 104 -2.45 12.62 -9.49
C GLY A 104 -2.73 11.58 -10.57
N GLN A 105 -1.99 11.61 -11.69
CA GLN A 105 -2.15 10.67 -12.80
C GLN A 105 -1.29 9.42 -12.67
N LEU A 106 -0.56 9.23 -11.57
CA LEU A 106 0.28 8.05 -11.36
C LEU A 106 0.09 7.56 -9.92
N PHE A 107 -0.43 6.36 -9.74
CA PHE A 107 -0.77 5.80 -8.43
C PHE A 107 -0.72 4.27 -8.44
N GLY A 108 -0.99 3.64 -7.29
CA GLY A 108 -1.04 2.18 -7.17
C GLY A 108 0.26 1.48 -7.56
N VAL A 109 1.41 2.06 -7.20
CA VAL A 109 2.72 1.49 -7.53
C VAL A 109 3.01 0.34 -6.58
N GLU A 110 3.33 -0.84 -7.13
CA GLU A 110 3.78 -2.01 -6.38
C GLU A 110 5.03 -2.59 -7.07
N PHE A 111 5.92 -3.22 -6.29
CA PHE A 111 7.19 -3.76 -6.78
C PHE A 111 7.56 -5.03 -6.02
N ASP A 112 7.89 -6.11 -6.75
CA ASP A 112 8.30 -7.40 -6.16
C ASP A 112 9.82 -7.67 -6.23
N GLY A 113 10.63 -6.65 -6.55
CA GLY A 113 12.07 -6.79 -6.84
C GLY A 113 12.38 -7.03 -8.32
N ARG A 114 11.38 -7.30 -9.15
CA ARG A 114 11.52 -7.39 -10.61
C ARG A 114 10.41 -6.65 -11.34
N TRP A 115 9.18 -7.02 -11.07
CA TRP A 115 8.02 -6.46 -11.75
C TRP A 115 7.50 -5.25 -10.99
N VAL A 116 7.26 -4.18 -11.75
CA VAL A 116 6.58 -2.98 -11.25
C VAL A 116 5.19 -2.98 -11.85
N THR A 117 4.16 -2.86 -11.02
CA THR A 117 2.82 -2.51 -11.46
C THR A 117 2.50 -1.09 -11.04
N PHE A 118 1.74 -0.36 -11.86
CA PHE A 118 1.28 0.99 -11.54
C PHE A 118 0.06 1.34 -12.38
N SER A 119 -0.70 2.33 -11.94
CA SER A 119 -1.88 2.81 -12.64
C SER A 119 -1.73 4.28 -13.03
N THR A 120 -2.32 4.65 -14.16
CA THR A 120 -2.38 6.03 -14.62
C THR A 120 -3.78 6.46 -15.02
N THR A 121 -4.01 7.77 -15.07
CA THR A 121 -5.18 8.37 -15.70
C THR A 121 -4.76 9.28 -16.85
N PRO A 122 -5.52 9.38 -17.97
CA PRO A 122 -5.14 10.18 -19.13
C PRO A 122 -4.99 11.68 -18.85
N GLY A 123 -5.77 12.20 -17.89
CA GLY A 123 -5.78 13.61 -17.55
C GLY A 123 -6.44 13.85 -16.19
N PRO A 124 -6.28 15.05 -15.59
CA PRO A 124 -6.90 15.36 -14.30
C PRO A 124 -8.44 15.42 -14.32
N ALA A 125 -9.06 15.55 -15.49
CA ALA A 125 -10.51 15.52 -15.67
C ALA A 125 -11.05 14.15 -16.08
N ASP A 126 -10.17 13.20 -16.43
CA ASP A 126 -10.53 11.86 -16.84
C ASP A 126 -10.17 10.87 -15.72
N HIS A 127 -11.18 10.19 -15.20
CA HIS A 127 -11.01 9.21 -14.13
C HIS A 127 -10.87 7.78 -14.65
N THR A 128 -10.86 7.59 -15.97
CA THR A 128 -10.52 6.31 -16.58
C THR A 128 -9.12 5.94 -16.16
N THR A 129 -8.99 4.80 -15.50
CA THR A 129 -7.70 4.31 -15.04
C THR A 129 -7.21 3.24 -15.99
N THR A 130 -5.90 3.20 -16.19
CA THR A 130 -5.22 2.09 -16.88
C THR A 130 -4.10 1.59 -16.00
N THR A 131 -4.00 0.28 -15.83
CA THR A 131 -2.94 -0.39 -15.06
C THR A 131 -1.95 -1.04 -15.99
N TYR A 132 -0.66 -0.83 -15.68
CA TYR A 132 0.48 -1.30 -16.43
C TYR A 132 1.33 -2.23 -15.58
N ALA A 133 2.06 -3.12 -16.25
CA ALA A 133 3.18 -3.87 -15.70
C ALA A 133 4.45 -3.58 -16.49
N TRP A 134 5.58 -3.56 -15.80
CA TRP A 134 6.90 -3.33 -16.38
C TRP A 134 7.92 -4.27 -15.74
N ASP A 135 8.79 -4.89 -16.56
CA ASP A 135 9.84 -5.81 -16.10
C ASP A 135 11.13 -5.02 -15.91
N SER A 136 11.65 -4.91 -14.68
CA SER A 136 12.88 -4.15 -14.43
C SER A 136 14.13 -4.70 -15.10
N ARG A 137 14.05 -5.93 -15.64
CA ARG A 137 15.14 -6.58 -16.36
C ARG A 137 15.11 -6.34 -17.86
N ASP A 138 14.02 -5.76 -18.37
CA ASP A 138 13.83 -5.47 -19.79
C ASP A 138 13.63 -3.96 -19.96
N ASP A 139 14.42 -3.33 -20.82
CA ASP A 139 14.30 -1.89 -21.12
C ASP A 139 13.07 -1.57 -21.98
N GLY A 140 12.15 -2.53 -22.16
CA GLY A 140 10.89 -2.40 -22.86
C GLY A 140 9.90 -1.44 -22.21
N ALA A 141 8.89 -1.03 -23.00
CA ALA A 141 7.82 -0.17 -22.52
C ALA A 141 6.85 -0.93 -21.57
N PRO A 142 6.25 -0.24 -20.58
CA PRO A 142 5.20 -0.83 -19.75
C PRO A 142 4.03 -1.36 -20.58
N VAL A 143 3.52 -2.52 -20.21
CA VAL A 143 2.42 -3.22 -20.90
C VAL A 143 1.13 -3.04 -20.10
N GLN A 144 0.04 -2.66 -20.77
CA GLN A 144 -1.28 -2.58 -20.14
C GLN A 144 -1.76 -3.98 -19.72
N ILE A 145 -2.19 -4.12 -18.47
CA ILE A 145 -2.69 -5.39 -17.90
C ILE A 145 -4.13 -5.32 -17.40
N GLY A 146 -4.67 -4.14 -17.11
CA GLY A 146 -6.04 -4.01 -16.59
C GLY A 146 -6.43 -2.55 -16.35
N ASP A 147 -7.52 -2.35 -15.61
CA ASP A 147 -8.13 -1.02 -15.47
C ASP A 147 -7.64 -0.28 -14.22
N SER A 148 -7.61 -0.88 -13.03
CA SER A 148 -7.28 -0.11 -11.81
C SER A 148 -6.57 -0.91 -10.72
N GLY A 149 -5.34 -0.50 -10.41
CA GLY A 149 -4.46 -1.07 -9.41
C GLY A 149 -4.03 -2.50 -9.75
N ALA A 150 -2.87 -2.93 -9.29
CA ALA A 150 -2.54 -4.35 -9.22
C ALA A 150 -1.48 -4.57 -8.16
N VAL A 151 -1.68 -5.57 -7.31
CA VAL A 151 -0.61 -6.11 -6.47
C VAL A 151 0.24 -7.06 -7.30
N VAL A 152 1.53 -7.15 -6.99
CA VAL A 152 2.47 -7.99 -7.73
C VAL A 152 3.28 -8.87 -6.79
N HIS A 153 3.44 -10.14 -7.15
CA HIS A 153 4.26 -11.09 -6.41
C HIS A 153 4.70 -12.25 -7.30
N ASN A 154 5.98 -12.59 -7.27
CA ASN A 154 6.57 -13.74 -7.97
C ASN A 154 6.15 -13.83 -9.45
N GLY A 155 6.18 -12.70 -10.17
CA GLY A 155 5.85 -12.68 -11.59
C GLY A 155 4.36 -12.85 -11.92
N ARG A 156 3.48 -12.63 -10.94
CA ARG A 156 2.04 -12.53 -11.15
C ARG A 156 1.52 -11.19 -10.65
N ALA A 157 0.55 -10.64 -11.35
CA ALA A 157 -0.21 -9.48 -10.92
C ALA A 157 -1.65 -9.89 -10.57
N ALA A 158 -2.27 -9.25 -9.59
CA ALA A 158 -3.67 -9.46 -9.26
C ALA A 158 -4.38 -8.13 -8.99
N TRP A 159 -5.59 -8.00 -9.53
CA TRP A 159 -6.46 -6.84 -9.33
C TRP A 159 -7.93 -7.28 -9.27
N SER A 160 -8.83 -6.33 -9.06
CA SER A 160 -10.25 -6.59 -9.10
C SER A 160 -11.00 -5.48 -9.81
N ASP A 161 -11.98 -5.86 -10.62
CA ASP A 161 -12.89 -4.95 -11.30
C ASP A 161 -14.34 -5.46 -11.22
N SER A 162 -15.22 -4.98 -12.11
CA SER A 162 -16.63 -5.38 -12.15
C SER A 162 -16.87 -6.86 -12.50
N LEU A 163 -15.93 -7.54 -13.15
CA LEU A 163 -16.00 -8.94 -13.53
C LEU A 163 -15.54 -9.88 -12.40
N GLY A 164 -14.67 -9.38 -11.52
CA GLY A 164 -14.21 -10.10 -10.35
C GLY A 164 -12.73 -9.86 -10.09
N VAL A 165 -12.09 -10.83 -9.45
CA VAL A 165 -10.66 -10.84 -9.16
C VAL A 165 -9.92 -11.48 -10.33
N HIS A 166 -8.94 -10.76 -10.85
CA HIS A 166 -8.07 -11.19 -11.94
C HIS A 166 -6.72 -11.65 -11.39
N VAL A 167 -6.13 -12.65 -12.05
CA VAL A 167 -4.76 -13.10 -11.83
C VAL A 167 -4.06 -13.21 -13.16
N TYR A 168 -3.02 -12.41 -13.35
CA TYR A 168 -2.28 -12.30 -14.60
C TYR A 168 -0.88 -12.88 -14.45
N ASP A 169 -0.56 -13.87 -15.29
CA ASP A 169 0.80 -14.41 -15.43
C ASP A 169 1.60 -13.45 -16.32
N LEU A 170 2.54 -12.70 -15.72
CA LEU A 170 3.27 -11.63 -16.40
C LEU A 170 4.20 -12.16 -17.50
N ALA A 171 4.79 -13.33 -17.29
CA ALA A 171 5.66 -13.97 -18.27
C ALA A 171 4.86 -14.52 -19.46
N LYS A 172 3.72 -15.18 -19.20
CA LYS A 172 2.88 -15.78 -20.24
C LYS A 172 1.89 -14.79 -20.86
N LYS A 173 1.78 -13.58 -20.31
CA LYS A 173 0.85 -12.53 -20.72
C LYS A 173 -0.60 -13.04 -20.74
N LYS A 174 -0.98 -13.79 -19.71
CA LYS A 174 -2.28 -14.47 -19.65
C LYS A 174 -3.08 -14.01 -18.43
N ASP A 175 -4.24 -13.43 -18.72
CA ASP A 175 -5.26 -13.08 -17.73
C ASP A 175 -6.24 -14.23 -17.47
N ARG A 176 -6.83 -14.23 -16.28
CA ARG A 176 -8.02 -15.02 -15.93
C ARG A 176 -8.72 -14.43 -14.71
N VAL A 177 -10.05 -14.51 -14.74
CA VAL A 177 -10.89 -14.21 -13.58
C VAL A 177 -10.99 -15.44 -12.69
N VAL A 178 -10.73 -15.29 -11.39
CA VAL A 178 -10.64 -16.40 -10.42
C VAL A 178 -11.84 -16.49 -9.48
N GLY A 179 -12.62 -15.42 -9.40
CA GLY A 179 -13.87 -15.39 -8.65
C GLY A 179 -14.35 -13.96 -8.39
N PRO A 180 -15.58 -13.78 -7.89
CA PRO A 180 -16.08 -12.48 -7.49
C PRO A 180 -15.40 -12.00 -6.20
N GLY A 181 -15.22 -10.68 -6.08
CA GLY A 181 -14.70 -10.05 -4.87
C GLY A 181 -13.78 -8.88 -5.17
N LYS A 182 -13.01 -8.45 -4.16
CA LYS A 182 -12.15 -7.26 -4.23
C LYS A 182 -10.89 -7.42 -3.41
N ARG A 183 -9.93 -6.52 -3.61
CA ARG A 183 -8.68 -6.41 -2.84
C ARG A 183 -7.88 -7.72 -2.81
N PRO A 184 -7.41 -8.19 -3.97
CA PRO A 184 -6.51 -9.32 -3.98
C PRO A 184 -5.19 -8.98 -3.27
N VAL A 185 -4.63 -9.96 -2.57
CA VAL A 185 -3.28 -9.97 -2.00
C VAL A 185 -2.67 -11.35 -2.18
N PHE A 186 -1.34 -11.44 -2.18
CA PHE A 186 -0.64 -12.72 -2.31
C PHE A 186 -0.27 -13.31 -0.95
N LEU A 187 -0.37 -14.62 -0.78
CA LEU A 187 0.19 -15.38 0.35
C LEU A 187 0.89 -16.62 -0.22
N GLY A 188 2.21 -16.54 -0.27
CA GLY A 188 3.05 -17.43 -1.06
C GLY A 188 2.56 -17.44 -2.50
N ASP A 189 2.27 -18.64 -3.01
CA ASP A 189 1.74 -18.78 -4.35
C ASP A 189 0.21 -18.62 -4.45
N ALA A 190 -0.50 -18.52 -3.33
CA ALA A 190 -1.95 -18.31 -3.36
C ALA A 190 -2.31 -16.83 -3.57
N VAL A 191 -3.44 -16.59 -4.23
CA VAL A 191 -4.08 -15.27 -4.27
C VAL A 191 -5.27 -15.31 -3.33
N LEU A 192 -5.28 -14.43 -2.35
CA LEU A 192 -6.38 -14.22 -1.41
C LEU A 192 -7.15 -12.98 -1.83
N TRP A 193 -8.46 -12.93 -1.60
CA TRP A 193 -9.25 -11.72 -1.80
C TRP A 193 -10.44 -11.67 -0.83
N GLN A 194 -11.06 -10.50 -0.74
CA GLN A 194 -12.25 -10.29 0.06
C GLN A 194 -13.51 -10.56 -0.76
N GLN A 195 -14.40 -11.38 -0.22
CA GLN A 195 -15.76 -11.59 -0.74
C GLN A 195 -16.73 -11.69 0.44
N ASP A 196 -17.79 -10.88 0.44
CA ASP A 196 -18.85 -10.90 1.46
C ASP A 196 -18.31 -10.81 2.90
N GLY A 197 -17.27 -9.98 3.10
CA GLY A 197 -16.64 -9.77 4.41
C GLY A 197 -15.79 -10.95 4.90
N ARG A 198 -15.42 -11.89 4.03
CA ARG A 198 -14.56 -13.05 4.32
C ARG A 198 -13.40 -13.14 3.35
N PHE A 199 -12.34 -13.85 3.74
CA PHE A 199 -11.31 -14.24 2.79
C PHE A 199 -11.79 -15.39 1.91
N ARG A 200 -11.46 -15.27 0.63
CA ARG A 200 -11.47 -16.34 -0.37
C ARG A 200 -10.07 -16.47 -0.93
N ALA A 201 -9.78 -17.62 -1.52
CA ALA A 201 -8.48 -17.86 -2.10
C ALA A 201 -8.61 -18.68 -3.37
N GLU A 202 -7.63 -18.48 -4.24
CA GLU A 202 -7.28 -19.39 -5.28
C GLU A 202 -6.01 -20.14 -4.82
N GLY A 203 -6.17 -21.44 -4.58
CA GLY A 203 -5.20 -22.24 -3.83
C GLY A 203 -5.73 -22.58 -2.43
N ALA A 204 -4.83 -23.04 -1.57
CA ALA A 204 -5.19 -23.41 -0.20
C ALA A 204 -5.35 -22.15 0.68
N LEU A 205 -6.54 -21.98 1.27
CA LEU A 205 -6.78 -20.98 2.32
C LEU A 205 -6.44 -21.59 3.69
N PRO A 206 -5.44 -21.06 4.43
CA PRO A 206 -5.13 -21.53 5.77
C PRO A 206 -6.35 -21.52 6.68
N ASP A 207 -6.52 -22.57 7.50
CA ASP A 207 -7.67 -22.70 8.42
C ASP A 207 -7.91 -21.45 9.27
N PRO A 208 -6.89 -20.81 9.87
CA PRO A 208 -7.09 -19.62 10.69
C PRO A 208 -7.66 -18.42 9.93
N LEU A 209 -7.54 -18.39 8.60
CA LEU A 209 -8.08 -17.32 7.75
C LEU A 209 -9.51 -17.59 7.26
N LYS A 210 -10.04 -18.81 7.41
CA LYS A 210 -11.42 -19.16 6.98
C LYS A 210 -12.49 -18.40 7.76
N ASP A 211 -12.24 -18.15 9.05
CA ASP A 211 -13.14 -17.45 9.96
C ASP A 211 -12.82 -15.96 10.12
N ALA A 212 -11.76 -15.48 9.47
CA ALA A 212 -11.37 -14.08 9.50
C ALA A 212 -12.40 -13.21 8.76
N LYS A 213 -12.59 -11.99 9.28
CA LYS A 213 -13.56 -11.02 8.78
C LYS A 213 -12.86 -9.72 8.35
N PRO A 214 -12.15 -9.72 7.20
CA PRO A 214 -11.46 -8.54 6.72
C PRO A 214 -12.44 -7.41 6.41
N GLY A 215 -12.11 -6.22 6.91
CA GLY A 215 -12.73 -4.96 6.57
C GLY A 215 -12.13 -4.37 5.29
N ASP A 216 -11.99 -3.05 5.25
CA ASP A 216 -11.61 -2.35 4.03
C ASP A 216 -10.09 -2.14 3.80
N GLY A 217 -9.25 -2.51 4.76
CA GLY A 217 -7.80 -2.53 4.60
C GLY A 217 -7.27 -3.96 4.64
N VAL A 218 -6.62 -4.42 3.58
CA VAL A 218 -5.93 -5.73 3.52
C VAL A 218 -4.61 -5.52 2.79
N ALA A 219 -3.52 -6.09 3.32
CA ALA A 219 -2.22 -6.12 2.67
C ALA A 219 -1.48 -7.42 2.99
N SER A 220 -0.49 -7.76 2.16
CA SER A 220 0.39 -8.89 2.41
C SER A 220 1.77 -8.67 1.80
N ASP A 221 2.79 -9.28 2.42
CA ASP A 221 4.15 -9.39 1.90
C ASP A 221 4.44 -10.80 1.34
N GLY A 222 3.40 -11.60 1.12
CA GLY A 222 3.53 -13.00 0.70
C GLY A 222 3.74 -13.98 1.85
N ARG A 223 4.08 -13.55 3.07
CA ARG A 223 4.22 -14.45 4.24
C ARG A 223 3.27 -14.09 5.38
N THR A 224 2.95 -12.81 5.49
CA THR A 224 2.10 -12.21 6.51
C THR A 224 0.95 -11.53 5.81
N VAL A 225 -0.28 -11.82 6.25
CA VAL A 225 -1.49 -11.10 5.82
C VAL A 225 -1.94 -10.22 6.97
N VAL A 226 -2.18 -8.95 6.68
CA VAL A 226 -2.68 -7.96 7.66
C VAL A 226 -4.01 -7.40 7.17
N TRP A 227 -4.93 -7.15 8.10
CA TRP A 227 -6.21 -6.55 7.77
C TRP A 227 -6.78 -5.69 8.89
N ALA A 228 -7.56 -4.68 8.50
CA ALA A 228 -8.41 -3.93 9.40
C ALA A 228 -9.68 -4.74 9.70
N GLN A 229 -10.11 -4.77 10.97
CA GLN A 229 -11.34 -5.41 11.42
C GLN A 229 -11.99 -4.56 12.52
N GLY A 230 -12.92 -3.69 12.14
CA GLY A 230 -13.39 -2.61 13.03
C GLY A 230 -12.22 -1.72 13.42
N GLU A 231 -12.09 -1.41 14.71
CA GLU A 231 -11.02 -0.57 15.26
C GLU A 231 -9.69 -1.32 15.51
N LYS A 232 -9.50 -2.48 14.88
CA LYS A 232 -8.36 -3.37 15.15
C LYS A 232 -7.58 -3.70 13.89
N LEU A 233 -6.26 -3.68 14.01
CA LEU A 233 -5.34 -4.22 13.02
C LEU A 233 -5.03 -5.66 13.43
N ARG A 234 -5.36 -6.60 12.56
CA ARG A 234 -5.13 -8.03 12.75
C ARG A 234 -4.05 -8.48 11.78
N ALA A 235 -3.32 -9.53 12.17
CA ALA A 235 -2.40 -10.20 11.28
C ALA A 235 -2.39 -11.71 11.50
N TRP A 236 -2.08 -12.41 10.44
CA TRP A 236 -1.73 -13.82 10.48
C TRP A 236 -0.47 -14.04 9.66
N ARG A 237 0.42 -14.90 10.16
CA ARG A 237 1.66 -15.28 9.51
C ARG A 237 1.77 -16.79 9.52
N GLU A 238 2.39 -17.37 8.48
CA GLU A 238 2.73 -18.79 8.48
C GLU A 238 3.42 -19.22 9.78
N GLY A 239 2.96 -20.33 10.35
CA GLY A 239 3.39 -20.85 11.65
C GLY A 239 2.60 -20.32 12.84
N TRP A 240 1.67 -19.37 12.67
CA TRP A 240 0.79 -18.94 13.76
C TRP A 240 -0.49 -19.79 13.80
N PRO A 241 -0.87 -20.33 14.98
CA PRO A 241 -2.08 -21.14 15.10
C PRO A 241 -3.35 -20.32 14.93
N GLU A 242 -3.31 -19.02 15.19
CA GLU A 242 -4.46 -18.12 15.11
C GLU A 242 -4.03 -16.69 14.71
N PRO A 243 -4.95 -15.87 14.15
CA PRO A 243 -4.70 -14.46 13.92
C PRO A 243 -4.47 -13.69 15.22
N ARG A 244 -3.50 -12.79 15.21
CA ARG A 244 -3.18 -11.92 16.35
C ARG A 244 -3.69 -10.52 16.12
N GLU A 245 -4.08 -9.86 17.19
CA GLU A 245 -4.26 -8.41 17.21
C GLU A 245 -2.89 -7.75 17.31
N LEU A 246 -2.59 -6.85 16.37
CA LEU A 246 -1.34 -6.09 16.32
C LEU A 246 -1.52 -4.72 16.97
N ALA A 247 -2.60 -4.02 16.64
CA ALA A 247 -2.90 -2.70 17.16
C ALA A 247 -4.41 -2.50 17.24
N GLY A 248 -4.82 -1.53 18.06
CA GLY A 248 -6.21 -1.12 18.18
C GLY A 248 -6.31 0.37 18.46
N ILE A 249 -7.36 0.99 17.96
CA ILE A 249 -7.68 2.39 18.21
C ILE A 249 -8.94 2.50 19.08
N ARG A 250 -9.07 3.59 19.83
CA ARG A 250 -10.21 3.85 20.71
C ARG A 250 -11.43 4.19 19.87
N THR A 251 -12.58 3.61 20.22
CA THR A 251 -13.87 3.86 19.56
C THR A 251 -14.45 5.26 19.84
N SER A 252 -13.92 5.98 20.83
CA SER A 252 -14.39 7.31 21.24
C SER A 252 -13.19 8.23 21.53
N PRO A 253 -13.13 9.44 20.96
CA PRO A 253 -14.08 10.00 19.97
C PRO A 253 -14.09 9.20 18.65
N LYS A 254 -15.14 9.36 17.83
CA LYS A 254 -15.24 8.66 16.54
C LYS A 254 -14.04 9.03 15.67
N ASN A 255 -13.32 8.02 15.20
CA ASN A 255 -12.12 8.16 14.39
C ASN A 255 -12.38 7.69 12.93
N GLU A 256 -11.38 7.80 12.05
CA GLU A 256 -11.47 7.40 10.63
C GLU A 256 -11.38 5.87 10.39
N GLY A 257 -11.14 5.09 11.45
CA GLY A 257 -10.79 3.69 11.37
C GLY A 257 -9.32 3.46 11.01
N ILE A 258 -8.91 2.20 11.00
CA ILE A 258 -7.60 1.79 10.49
C ILE A 258 -7.67 1.62 8.97
N VAL A 259 -6.85 2.38 8.26
CA VAL A 259 -6.82 2.41 6.78
C VAL A 259 -5.39 2.23 6.25
N PHE A 260 -5.31 1.84 4.98
CA PHE A 260 -4.06 1.68 4.21
C PHE A 260 -2.97 0.88 4.92
N PRO A 261 -3.26 -0.33 5.44
CA PRO A 261 -2.19 -1.15 5.99
C PRO A 261 -1.22 -1.54 4.88
N ARG A 262 0.08 -1.54 5.18
CA ARG A 262 1.14 -2.18 4.39
C ARG A 262 2.00 -3.00 5.33
N VAL A 263 2.43 -4.17 4.88
CA VAL A 263 3.27 -5.07 5.68
C VAL A 263 4.52 -5.41 4.88
N SER A 264 5.65 -5.47 5.58
CA SER A 264 6.86 -6.10 5.05
C SER A 264 7.71 -6.61 6.20
N GLY A 265 8.00 -7.91 6.18
CA GLY A 265 8.75 -8.55 7.25
C GLY A 265 8.02 -8.41 8.58
N ASP A 266 8.68 -7.84 9.58
CA ASP A 266 8.16 -7.69 10.94
C ASP A 266 7.46 -6.36 11.22
N PHE A 267 7.25 -5.52 10.20
CA PHE A 267 6.66 -4.20 10.41
C PHE A 267 5.41 -4.00 9.55
N VAL A 268 4.45 -3.30 10.13
CA VAL A 268 3.19 -2.93 9.48
C VAL A 268 2.99 -1.44 9.61
N SER A 269 3.00 -0.71 8.50
CA SER A 269 2.57 0.69 8.49
C SER A 269 1.07 0.78 8.24
N TRP A 270 0.39 1.75 8.85
CA TRP A 270 -1.04 1.97 8.71
C TRP A 270 -1.41 3.39 9.15
N GLN A 271 -2.64 3.83 8.84
CA GLN A 271 -3.10 5.17 9.18
C GLN A 271 -4.44 5.17 9.93
N SER A 272 -4.62 6.19 10.78
CA SER A 272 -5.88 6.54 11.46
C SER A 272 -5.79 7.99 11.91
N GLY A 273 -6.10 8.95 11.04
CA GLY A 273 -5.83 10.39 11.27
C GLY A 273 -4.35 10.79 11.29
N SER A 274 -3.45 9.86 11.60
CA SER A 274 -1.99 9.97 11.49
C SER A 274 -1.35 8.62 11.12
N SER A 275 -0.08 8.64 10.71
CA SER A 275 0.67 7.43 10.35
C SER A 275 1.29 6.74 11.56
N HIS A 276 1.25 5.41 11.54
CA HIS A 276 1.75 4.51 12.57
C HIS A 276 2.54 3.37 11.96
N ILE A 277 3.48 2.82 12.73
CA ILE A 277 4.13 1.54 12.44
C ILE A 277 4.01 0.63 13.65
N THR A 278 3.55 -0.60 13.43
CA THR A 278 3.45 -1.65 14.44
C THR A 278 4.45 -2.75 14.16
N ASP A 279 5.21 -3.16 15.19
CA ASP A 279 6.10 -4.32 15.13
C ASP A 279 5.31 -5.60 15.43
N VAL A 280 5.33 -6.55 14.48
CA VAL A 280 4.58 -7.81 14.55
C VAL A 280 5.07 -8.71 15.69
N ARG A 281 6.33 -8.57 16.11
CA ARG A 281 6.96 -9.39 17.16
C ARG A 281 6.52 -8.96 18.54
N SER A 282 6.58 -7.66 18.82
CA SER A 282 6.27 -7.09 20.14
C SER A 282 4.85 -6.54 20.26
N ARG A 283 4.17 -6.29 19.14
CA ARG A 283 2.88 -5.56 19.04
C ARG A 283 2.96 -4.12 19.56
N ALA A 284 4.16 -3.60 19.76
CA ALA A 284 4.35 -2.19 20.06
C ALA A 284 4.11 -1.36 18.80
N THR A 285 3.51 -0.19 18.98
CA THR A 285 3.20 0.74 17.90
C THR A 285 3.89 2.07 18.15
N VAL A 286 4.52 2.61 17.12
CA VAL A 286 5.11 3.94 17.09
C VAL A 286 4.24 4.85 16.23
N HIS A 287 4.02 6.08 16.70
CA HIS A 287 3.49 7.17 15.90
C HIS A 287 4.61 7.75 15.04
N THR A 288 4.42 7.79 13.72
CA THR A 288 5.50 8.09 12.76
C THR A 288 5.30 9.39 11.99
N THR A 289 4.30 10.20 12.35
CA THR A 289 4.09 11.51 11.75
C THR A 289 4.87 12.56 12.54
N GLU A 290 5.81 13.24 11.90
CA GLU A 290 6.60 14.32 12.49
C GLU A 290 6.60 15.53 11.53
N GLY A 291 5.75 16.53 11.79
CA GLY A 291 5.68 17.76 11.00
C GLY A 291 5.42 17.48 9.51
N SER A 292 6.41 17.78 8.66
CA SER A 292 6.32 17.69 7.19
C SER A 292 6.68 16.32 6.62
N TYR A 293 6.65 15.25 7.42
CA TYR A 293 6.80 13.89 6.91
C TYR A 293 6.09 12.84 7.77
N TRP A 294 5.87 11.66 7.18
CA TRP A 294 5.58 10.44 7.91
C TRP A 294 6.45 9.27 7.41
N LEU A 295 6.45 8.17 8.15
CA LEU A 295 7.12 6.94 7.75
C LEU A 295 6.14 5.89 7.25
N GLU A 296 6.57 5.09 6.26
CA GLU A 296 5.77 4.01 5.68
C GLU A 296 6.68 2.85 5.25
N VAL A 297 6.16 1.63 5.34
CA VAL A 297 6.86 0.40 4.96
C VAL A 297 6.56 0.06 3.49
N HIS A 298 7.62 -0.15 2.70
CA HIS A 298 7.55 -0.53 1.28
C HIS A 298 8.57 -1.61 0.94
N GLY A 299 8.12 -2.78 0.49
CA GLY A 299 8.96 -3.83 -0.13
C GLY A 299 10.25 -4.20 0.61
N GLY A 300 10.27 -4.07 1.94
CA GLY A 300 11.41 -4.41 2.80
C GLY A 300 12.22 -3.21 3.28
N ALA A 301 11.82 -2.00 2.94
CA ALA A 301 12.39 -0.76 3.45
C ALA A 301 11.39 0.05 4.30
N LEU A 302 11.92 0.76 5.29
CA LEU A 302 11.27 1.89 5.92
C LEU A 302 11.56 3.12 5.08
N THR A 303 10.52 3.80 4.63
CA THR A 303 10.63 5.00 3.81
C THR A 303 10.15 6.22 4.55
N GLN A 304 10.78 7.36 4.27
CA GLN A 304 10.28 8.66 4.68
C GLN A 304 9.49 9.30 3.54
N GLN A 305 8.22 9.55 3.81
CA GLN A 305 7.28 10.23 2.92
C GLN A 305 7.24 11.71 3.32
N GLY A 306 7.87 12.58 2.53
CA GLY A 306 7.97 14.01 2.85
C GLY A 306 8.11 14.90 1.62
N TRP A 307 8.18 16.22 1.85
CA TRP A 307 8.41 17.19 0.78
C TRP A 307 9.92 17.39 0.54
N ARG A 308 10.39 17.23 -0.71
CA ARG A 308 11.80 17.40 -1.17
C ARG A 308 12.84 16.44 -0.59
N VAL A 309 12.44 15.56 0.33
CA VAL A 309 13.33 14.61 0.97
C VAL A 309 12.75 13.22 0.81
N ALA A 310 13.54 12.33 0.24
CA ALA A 310 13.27 10.90 0.21
C ALA A 310 14.35 10.20 1.04
N ALA A 311 13.95 9.27 1.90
CA ALA A 311 14.89 8.39 2.58
C ALA A 311 14.33 6.97 2.57
N ALA A 312 15.23 5.99 2.48
CA ALA A 312 14.89 4.58 2.58
C ALA A 312 15.96 3.85 3.42
N ALA A 313 15.53 3.07 4.39
CA ALA A 313 16.40 2.24 5.21
C ALA A 313 15.91 0.78 5.21
N PRO A 314 16.78 -0.23 5.08
CA PRO A 314 16.35 -1.62 5.09
C PRO A 314 15.73 -1.98 6.44
N LEU A 315 14.57 -2.64 6.45
CA LEU A 315 13.89 -3.04 7.69
C LEU A 315 14.73 -4.05 8.51
N ALA A 316 15.56 -4.83 7.83
CA ALA A 316 16.47 -5.79 8.47
C ALA A 316 17.54 -5.11 9.33
N GLU A 317 17.83 -3.83 9.11
CA GLU A 317 18.80 -3.05 9.91
C GLU A 317 18.15 -2.30 11.08
N LEU A 318 16.82 -2.36 11.21
CA LEU A 318 16.09 -1.64 12.23
C LEU A 318 15.91 -2.50 13.48
N SER A 319 16.13 -1.90 14.65
CA SER A 319 15.84 -2.55 15.92
C SER A 319 14.36 -2.89 16.06
N ALA A 320 14.08 -3.98 16.78
CA ALA A 320 12.71 -4.31 17.19
C ALA A 320 12.17 -3.27 18.16
N LEU A 321 10.87 -2.98 18.06
CA LEU A 321 10.21 -2.10 19.02
C LEU A 321 10.12 -2.81 20.37
N PRO A 322 10.44 -2.13 21.49
CA PRO A 322 10.38 -2.74 22.81
C PRO A 322 8.93 -3.12 23.14
N ALA A 323 8.74 -4.31 23.70
CA ALA A 323 7.42 -4.74 24.15
C ALA A 323 6.93 -3.88 25.33
N CYS A 324 5.61 -3.65 25.35
CA CYS A 324 4.86 -3.52 26.60
C CYS A 324 4.33 -4.92 26.97
#